data_AF-A0A0S4KVV1-F1
#
_entry.id   AF-A0A0S4KVV1-F1
#
_cell.length_a   1.000
_cell.length_b   1.000
_cell.length_c   1.000
_cell.angle_alpha   90.00
_cell.angle_beta   90.00
_cell.angle_gamma   90.00
#
_symmetry.space_group_name_H-M   'P 1'
#
loop_
_entity.id
_entity.type
_entity.pdbx_description
1 polymer ?
#
loop_
_entity_poly.entity_id
_entity_poly.type
_entity_poly.pdbx_seq_one_letter_code
_entity_poly.pdbx_strand_id
1 'polypeptide(L)'
;MKSSARIKGQDPIRHDVTDRMIPRKVLIIGVLLLVTGIAACRGIPSLAEQEQLVRAGNLALERVTARAVVNVWGEPPHYQTKFTQFFVMPDFTLIPASRVALGESPRGWEAGVHAGEGVFFLYPDRGWLLVFLDDRLVYKEALKADEMRALVESWAYEDRFKTRLLDGTPMP
;
A
#
# COMPACT_ATOMS: atom_id res chain seq x y z
N MET A 1 -13.31 -92.34 -0.07
CA MET A 1 -13.16 -93.22 -1.25
C MET A 1 -12.54 -92.43 -2.40
N LYS A 2 -11.50 -93.01 -3.07
CA LYS A 2 -10.73 -92.54 -4.25
C LYS A 2 -9.88 -91.27 -4.05
N SER A 3 -8.54 -91.27 -4.02
CA SER A 3 -7.47 -91.89 -4.83
C SER A 3 -7.18 -91.21 -6.18
N SER A 4 -6.11 -90.40 -6.16
CA SER A 4 -4.92 -90.37 -7.05
C SER A 4 -5.03 -90.25 -8.59
N ALA A 5 -4.39 -89.19 -9.13
CA ALA A 5 -3.49 -89.16 -10.32
C ALA A 5 -2.78 -87.78 -10.35
N ARG A 6 -1.43 -87.64 -10.24
CA ARG A 6 -0.34 -87.70 -11.26
C ARG A 6 -0.51 -86.72 -12.45
N ILE A 7 0.47 -85.99 -13.00
CA ILE A 7 1.94 -85.81 -12.87
C ILE A 7 2.37 -84.58 -13.72
N LYS A 8 3.43 -83.87 -13.27
CA LYS A 8 4.46 -83.03 -13.95
C LYS A 8 4.13 -81.93 -14.97
N GLY A 9 4.75 -80.77 -14.71
CA GLY A 9 5.34 -79.84 -15.69
C GLY A 9 5.82 -78.56 -14.97
N GLN A 10 7.08 -78.48 -14.52
CA GLN A 10 8.15 -77.66 -15.12
C GLN A 10 8.16 -76.18 -14.64
N ASP A 11 9.10 -75.84 -13.74
CA ASP A 11 9.38 -74.51 -13.12
C ASP A 11 10.04 -73.49 -14.10
N PRO A 12 10.34 -72.22 -13.71
CA PRO A 12 9.57 -71.19 -12.98
C PRO A 12 9.59 -69.82 -13.73
N ILE A 13 8.59 -68.95 -13.52
CA ILE A 13 8.65 -67.53 -13.95
C ILE A 13 8.80 -66.65 -12.71
N ARG A 14 9.98 -66.04 -12.58
CA ARG A 14 10.32 -64.91 -11.71
C ARG A 14 9.28 -63.80 -11.86
N HIS A 15 8.58 -63.45 -10.79
CA HIS A 15 7.95 -62.13 -10.66
C HIS A 15 8.91 -61.22 -9.90
N ASP A 16 9.59 -60.38 -10.68
CA ASP A 16 10.34 -59.21 -10.22
C ASP A 16 9.35 -58.27 -9.51
N VAL A 17 9.48 -58.18 -8.18
CA VAL A 17 8.79 -57.18 -7.37
C VAL A 17 9.55 -55.88 -7.58
N THR A 18 9.14 -55.12 -8.60
CA THR A 18 9.67 -53.78 -8.83
C THR A 18 9.13 -52.85 -7.74
N ASP A 19 9.98 -52.65 -6.75
CA ASP A 19 9.95 -51.66 -5.69
C ASP A 19 9.71 -50.25 -6.28
N ARG A 20 8.44 -49.80 -6.29
CA ARG A 20 8.10 -48.40 -6.60
C ARG A 20 8.39 -47.55 -5.37
N MET A 21 9.66 -47.21 -5.21
CA MET A 21 10.14 -46.09 -4.40
C MET A 21 9.35 -44.82 -4.75
N ILE A 22 8.40 -44.46 -3.89
CA ILE A 22 7.82 -43.12 -3.86
C ILE A 22 8.97 -42.15 -3.51
N PRO A 23 9.36 -41.23 -4.42
CA PRO A 23 10.50 -40.36 -4.15
C PRO A 23 10.15 -39.38 -3.02
N ARG A 24 10.83 -39.53 -1.87
CA ARG A 24 10.84 -38.65 -0.69
C ARG A 24 10.92 -37.14 -0.99
N LYS A 25 11.34 -36.75 -2.20
CA LYS A 25 11.45 -35.34 -2.65
C LYS A 25 10.11 -34.68 -2.96
N VAL A 26 9.07 -35.45 -3.31
CA VAL A 26 7.75 -34.89 -3.69
C VAL A 26 6.98 -34.38 -2.47
N LEU A 27 7.21 -34.96 -1.29
CA LEU A 27 6.53 -34.55 -0.05
C LEU A 27 7.04 -33.21 0.49
N ILE A 28 8.31 -32.85 0.24
CA ILE A 28 8.93 -31.64 0.82
C ILE A 28 8.48 -30.36 0.08
N ILE A 29 8.20 -30.47 -1.23
CA ILE A 29 7.76 -29.32 -2.04
C ILE A 29 6.32 -28.91 -1.68
N GLY A 30 5.46 -29.86 -1.30
CA GLY A 30 4.08 -29.57 -0.90
C GLY A 30 3.95 -28.83 0.44
N VAL A 31 4.89 -29.05 1.37
CA VAL A 31 4.87 -28.39 2.69
C VAL A 31 5.50 -27.00 2.63
N LEU A 32 6.48 -26.77 1.74
CA LEU A 32 7.12 -25.45 1.60
C LEU A 32 6.20 -24.40 0.95
N LEU A 33 5.22 -24.84 0.15
CA LEU A 33 4.21 -23.96 -0.45
C LEU A 33 3.07 -23.58 0.52
N LEU A 34 2.92 -24.28 1.65
CA LEU A 34 1.85 -23.97 2.62
C LEU A 34 2.24 -22.84 3.59
N VAL A 35 3.54 -22.53 3.74
CA VAL A 35 4.04 -21.50 4.67
C VAL A 35 4.05 -20.10 4.04
N THR A 36 3.94 -19.98 2.72
CA THR A 36 3.85 -18.67 2.04
C THR A 36 2.44 -18.05 2.08
N GLY A 37 1.47 -18.73 2.67
CA GLY A 37 0.05 -18.35 2.71
C GLY A 37 -0.42 -17.63 3.98
N ILE A 38 0.45 -17.31 4.94
CA ILE A 38 0.11 -16.35 6.00
C ILE A 38 0.19 -14.95 5.41
N ALA A 39 -0.95 -14.55 4.84
CA ALA A 39 -1.47 -13.21 4.73
C ALA A 39 -0.52 -12.13 5.26
N ALA A 40 0.00 -11.34 4.32
CA ALA A 40 0.60 -10.04 4.60
C ALA A 40 -0.46 -9.07 5.13
N CYS A 41 -1.08 -9.36 6.27
CA CYS A 41 -1.61 -8.33 7.16
C CYS A 41 -0.41 -7.66 7.81
N ARG A 42 0.42 -6.96 7.02
CA ARG A 42 1.41 -6.04 7.58
C ARG A 42 0.62 -4.88 8.16
N GLY A 43 0.28 -5.00 9.44
CA GLY A 43 -0.24 -3.88 10.22
C GLY A 43 0.70 -2.68 10.14
N ILE A 44 0.21 -1.52 10.58
CA ILE A 44 1.05 -0.33 10.71
C ILE A 44 2.32 -0.71 11.50
N PRO A 45 3.54 -0.42 10.99
CA PRO A 45 4.78 -0.62 11.73
C PRO A 45 4.77 0.18 13.05
N SER A 46 5.55 -0.24 14.04
CA SER A 46 5.71 0.53 15.27
C SER A 46 6.26 1.93 14.98
N LEU A 47 5.93 2.94 15.80
CA LEU A 47 6.37 4.33 15.58
C LEU A 47 7.88 4.44 15.36
N ALA A 48 8.70 3.72 16.14
CA ALA A 48 10.15 3.71 15.98
C ALA A 48 10.59 3.18 14.60
N GLU A 49 9.93 2.14 14.08
CA GLU A 49 10.19 1.64 12.73
C GLU A 49 9.76 2.66 11.67
N GLN A 50 8.63 3.34 11.87
CA GLN A 50 8.18 4.40 10.97
C GLN A 50 9.18 5.56 10.93
N GLU A 51 9.66 6.01 12.08
CA GLU A 51 10.69 7.04 12.17
C GLU A 51 11.97 6.60 11.46
N GLN A 52 12.37 5.34 11.60
CA GLN A 52 13.51 4.80 10.88
C GLN A 52 13.30 4.81 9.36
N LEU A 53 12.09 4.47 8.89
CA LEU A 53 11.72 4.58 7.48
C LEU A 53 11.84 6.03 7.00
N VAL A 54 11.33 6.99 7.77
CA VAL A 54 11.41 8.43 7.45
C VAL A 54 12.86 8.94 7.44
N ARG A 55 13.70 8.53 8.41
CA ARG A 55 15.14 8.86 8.45
C ARG A 55 15.88 8.33 7.22
N ALA A 56 15.51 7.14 6.76
CA ALA A 56 16.04 6.53 5.55
C ALA A 56 15.48 7.15 4.25
N GLY A 57 14.57 8.13 4.33
CA GLY A 57 13.88 8.70 3.16
C GLY A 57 12.86 7.76 2.53
N ASN A 58 12.55 6.63 3.17
CA ASN A 58 11.58 5.66 2.71
C ASN A 58 10.16 6.04 3.17
N LEU A 59 9.55 6.98 2.46
CA LEU A 59 8.16 7.39 2.66
C LEU A 59 7.19 6.34 2.11
N ALA A 60 7.10 5.18 2.75
CA ALA A 60 6.21 4.10 2.33
C ALA A 60 4.74 4.47 2.62
N LEU A 61 3.89 4.40 1.59
CA LEU A 61 2.45 4.64 1.72
C LEU A 61 1.83 3.66 2.72
N GLU A 62 0.81 4.12 3.44
CA GLU A 62 0.03 3.44 4.48
C GLU A 62 0.82 2.94 5.70
N ARG A 63 2.15 3.10 5.68
CA ARG A 63 3.08 2.61 6.70
C ARG A 63 3.74 3.74 7.50
N VAL A 64 3.58 4.98 7.07
CA VAL A 64 4.13 6.16 7.72
C VAL A 64 2.98 7.06 8.18
N THR A 65 3.01 7.46 9.45
CA THR A 65 2.05 8.40 10.05
C THR A 65 2.55 9.83 9.98
N ALA A 66 1.64 10.80 10.16
CA ALA A 66 2.00 12.21 10.23
C ALA A 66 2.95 12.46 11.41
N ARG A 67 2.68 11.80 12.54
CA ARG A 67 3.52 11.85 13.75
C ARG A 67 4.94 11.39 13.50
N ALA A 68 5.14 10.27 12.79
CA ALA A 68 6.47 9.76 12.50
C ALA A 68 7.29 10.75 11.65
N VAL A 69 6.65 11.44 10.70
CA VAL A 69 7.31 12.46 9.90
C VAL A 69 7.69 13.66 10.74
N VAL A 70 6.77 14.19 11.55
CA VAL A 70 7.03 15.35 12.42
C VAL A 70 8.14 15.06 13.43
N ASN A 71 8.18 13.87 14.03
CA ASN A 71 9.23 13.48 14.96
C ASN A 71 10.63 13.47 14.34
N VAL A 72 10.75 13.17 13.04
CA VAL A 72 12.05 13.03 12.38
C VAL A 72 12.45 14.28 11.60
N TRP A 73 11.50 14.94 10.95
CA TRP A 73 11.75 16.08 10.07
C TRP A 73 11.39 17.42 10.71
N GLY A 74 10.72 17.43 11.86
CA GLY A 74 10.15 18.62 12.48
C GLY A 74 8.77 18.96 11.92
N GLU A 75 8.14 19.99 12.50
CA GLU A 75 6.87 20.50 12.00
C GLU A 75 6.98 20.96 10.54
N PRO A 76 5.96 20.69 9.70
CA PRO A 76 5.96 21.13 8.31
C PRO A 76 5.90 22.66 8.24
N PRO A 77 6.79 23.32 7.45
CA PRO A 77 6.75 24.78 7.27
C PRO A 77 5.39 25.29 6.77
N HIS A 78 4.71 24.48 5.96
CA HIS A 78 3.34 24.75 5.53
C HIS A 78 2.51 23.48 5.67
N TYR A 79 1.34 23.61 6.28
CA TYR A 79 0.36 22.53 6.32
C TYR A 79 -1.05 23.06 6.09
N GLN A 80 -1.92 22.19 5.59
CA GLN A 80 -3.33 22.48 5.41
C GLN A 80 -4.13 21.23 5.77
N THR A 81 -5.23 21.41 6.50
CA THR A 81 -6.22 20.35 6.71
C THR A 81 -7.50 20.71 5.95
N LYS A 82 -8.02 19.77 5.15
CA LYS A 82 -9.29 19.96 4.46
C LYS A 82 -10.02 18.65 4.22
N PHE A 83 -11.35 18.71 4.30
CA PHE A 83 -12.20 17.66 3.79
C PHE A 83 -12.12 17.64 2.26
N THR A 84 -11.73 16.51 1.67
CA THR A 84 -11.56 16.37 0.23
C THR A 84 -11.88 14.96 -0.25
N GLN A 85 -11.95 14.83 -1.57
CA GLN A 85 -12.12 13.55 -2.25
C GLN A 85 -10.75 12.98 -2.63
N PHE A 86 -10.64 11.68 -2.55
CA PHE A 86 -9.49 10.88 -2.95
C PHE A 86 -9.97 9.85 -3.96
N PHE A 87 -9.37 9.88 -5.14
CA PHE A 87 -9.64 8.93 -6.20
C PHE A 87 -8.83 7.66 -5.98
N VAL A 88 -9.49 6.50 -6.06
CA VAL A 88 -8.84 5.19 -5.92
C VAL A 88 -8.27 4.74 -7.26
N MET A 89 -6.97 4.52 -7.29
CA MET A 89 -6.29 3.95 -8.45
C MET A 89 -6.31 2.41 -8.42
N PRO A 90 -6.06 1.72 -9.54
CA PRO A 90 -6.05 0.25 -9.58
C PRO A 90 -5.00 -0.41 -8.68
N ASP A 91 -3.94 0.31 -8.34
CA ASP A 91 -2.91 -0.11 -7.38
C ASP A 91 -3.28 0.24 -5.93
N PHE A 92 -4.53 0.65 -5.69
CA PHE A 92 -5.09 1.13 -4.43
C PHE A 92 -4.46 2.41 -3.89
N THR A 93 -3.62 3.10 -4.67
CA THR A 93 -3.14 4.42 -4.27
C THR A 93 -4.29 5.43 -4.32
N LEU A 94 -4.23 6.40 -3.40
CA LEU A 94 -5.22 7.46 -3.30
C LEU A 94 -4.63 8.76 -3.84
N ILE A 95 -5.31 9.35 -4.83
CA ILE A 95 -4.92 10.64 -5.38
C ILE A 95 -5.90 11.70 -4.87
N PRO A 96 -5.45 12.71 -4.11
CA PRO A 96 -6.33 13.78 -3.65
C PRO A 96 -6.83 14.61 -4.85
N ALA A 97 -8.09 15.03 -4.82
CA ALA A 97 -8.73 15.71 -5.94
C ALA A 97 -8.02 17.00 -6.36
N SER A 98 -7.35 17.70 -5.43
CA SER A 98 -6.55 18.89 -5.72
C SER A 98 -5.31 18.63 -6.60
N ARG A 99 -4.96 17.36 -6.83
CA ARG A 99 -3.85 16.94 -7.71
C ARG A 99 -4.33 16.39 -9.04
N VAL A 100 -5.64 16.39 -9.29
CA VAL A 100 -6.24 15.99 -10.56
C VAL A 100 -6.54 17.23 -11.40
N ALA A 101 -6.24 17.18 -12.69
CA ALA A 101 -6.57 18.27 -13.60
C ALA A 101 -8.09 18.52 -13.63
N LEU A 102 -8.49 19.79 -13.59
CA LEU A 102 -9.90 20.19 -13.61
C LEU A 102 -10.60 19.65 -14.86
N GLY A 103 -11.72 18.94 -14.64
CA GLY A 103 -12.54 18.37 -15.73
C GLY A 103 -12.12 16.98 -16.20
N GLU A 104 -11.05 16.40 -15.64
CA GLU A 104 -10.61 15.04 -15.95
C GLU A 104 -10.80 14.12 -14.74
N SER A 105 -11.26 12.88 -14.97
CA SER A 105 -11.07 11.82 -13.98
C SER A 105 -9.69 11.19 -14.20
N PRO A 106 -8.96 10.79 -13.14
CA PRO A 106 -7.64 10.18 -13.32
C PRO A 106 -7.76 8.97 -14.24
N ARG A 107 -6.86 8.87 -15.23
CA ARG A 107 -6.92 7.75 -16.20
C ARG A 107 -6.74 6.42 -15.45
N GLY A 108 -7.73 5.54 -15.60
CA GLY A 108 -7.71 4.23 -14.98
C GLY A 108 -8.17 4.19 -13.52
N TRP A 109 -8.69 5.27 -12.95
CA TRP A 109 -9.29 5.21 -11.62
C TRP A 109 -10.43 4.17 -11.58
N GLU A 110 -10.47 3.36 -10.53
CA GLU A 110 -11.64 2.53 -10.27
C GLU A 110 -12.72 3.42 -9.67
N ALA A 111 -14.00 3.11 -9.87
CA ALA A 111 -15.14 3.98 -9.52
C ALA A 111 -15.29 4.32 -8.01
N GLY A 112 -14.30 3.99 -7.18
CA GLY A 112 -14.21 4.36 -5.77
C GLY A 112 -13.72 5.80 -5.58
N VAL A 113 -14.48 6.57 -4.81
CA VAL A 113 -14.04 7.81 -4.18
C VAL A 113 -14.06 7.61 -2.68
N HIS A 114 -12.94 7.90 -2.01
CA HIS A 114 -12.93 8.10 -0.56
C HIS A 114 -13.03 9.58 -0.27
N ALA A 115 -13.94 9.98 0.61
CA ALA A 115 -14.02 11.35 1.10
C ALA A 115 -13.64 11.36 2.57
N GLY A 116 -12.79 12.30 2.96
CA GLY A 116 -12.32 12.39 4.34
C GLY A 116 -11.47 13.63 4.58
N GLU A 117 -11.07 13.79 5.84
CA GLU A 117 -10.19 14.87 6.25
C GLU A 117 -8.74 14.55 5.86
N GLY A 118 -8.27 15.22 4.80
CA GLY A 118 -6.89 15.13 4.36
C GLY A 118 -6.01 16.14 5.08
N VAL A 119 -4.86 15.68 5.59
CA VAL A 119 -3.81 16.54 6.16
C VAL A 119 -2.66 16.62 5.18
N PHE A 120 -2.37 17.81 4.68
CA PHE A 120 -1.36 18.09 3.67
C PHE A 120 -0.15 18.74 4.34
N PHE A 121 1.02 18.11 4.24
CA PHE A 121 2.30 18.63 4.72
C PHE A 121 3.19 18.96 3.52
N LEU A 122 3.73 20.17 3.51
CA LEU A 122 4.71 20.59 2.51
C LEU A 122 6.04 20.89 3.20
N TYR A 123 7.10 20.23 2.74
CA TYR A 123 8.49 20.45 3.17
C TYR A 123 9.30 20.99 1.99
N PRO A 124 9.35 22.32 1.77
CA PRO A 124 10.08 22.92 0.65
C PRO A 124 11.56 22.53 0.62
N ASP A 125 12.22 22.57 1.79
CA ASP A 125 13.64 22.22 1.95
C ASP A 125 13.95 20.77 1.57
N ARG A 126 12.92 19.90 1.54
CA ARG A 126 13.07 18.48 1.22
C ARG A 126 12.50 18.08 -0.13
N GLY A 127 11.80 18.99 -0.83
CA GLY A 127 11.22 18.65 -2.13
C GLY A 127 9.91 17.85 -2.06
N TRP A 128 9.24 17.74 -0.90
CA TRP A 128 8.10 16.82 -0.73
C TRP A 128 6.77 17.50 -0.34
N LEU A 129 5.71 17.09 -1.03
CA LEU A 129 4.33 17.17 -0.58
C LEU A 129 3.91 15.78 -0.07
N LEU A 130 3.37 15.73 1.15
CA LEU A 130 2.86 14.52 1.78
C LEU A 130 1.40 14.73 2.15
N VAL A 131 0.55 13.73 1.91
CA VAL A 131 -0.87 13.80 2.24
C VAL A 131 -1.26 12.59 3.05
N PHE A 132 -1.87 12.87 4.20
CA PHE A 132 -2.33 11.88 5.15
C PHE A 132 -3.85 11.84 5.17
N LEU A 133 -4.40 10.63 5.27
CA LEU A 133 -5.81 10.36 5.51
C LEU A 133 -5.88 9.31 6.62
N ASP A 134 -6.72 9.53 7.63
CA ASP A 134 -6.81 8.66 8.82
C ASP A 134 -5.45 8.35 9.46
N ASP A 135 -4.61 9.40 9.59
CA ASP A 135 -3.21 9.35 10.09
C ASP A 135 -2.26 8.43 9.30
N ARG A 136 -2.59 8.10 8.05
CA ARG A 136 -1.75 7.28 7.17
C ARG A 136 -1.30 8.07 5.96
N LEU A 137 -0.03 7.97 5.59
CA LEU A 137 0.48 8.56 4.36
C LEU A 137 -0.17 7.87 3.15
N VAL A 138 -1.05 8.56 2.44
CA VAL A 138 -1.79 7.99 1.30
C VAL A 138 -1.30 8.50 -0.03
N TYR A 139 -0.68 9.68 -0.04
CA TYR A 139 -0.10 10.28 -1.24
C TYR A 139 1.20 11.00 -0.90
N LYS A 140 2.16 10.93 -1.83
CA LYS A 140 3.40 11.70 -1.78
C LYS A 140 3.79 12.15 -3.17
N GLU A 141 4.37 13.32 -3.25
CA GLU A 141 4.80 13.89 -4.52
C GLU A 141 6.08 14.70 -4.32
N ALA A 142 7.05 14.45 -5.20
CA ALA A 142 8.23 15.27 -5.30
C ALA A 142 7.90 16.49 -6.17
N LEU A 143 8.03 17.69 -5.62
CA LEU A 143 7.69 18.94 -6.30
C LEU A 143 8.94 19.77 -6.55
N LYS A 144 8.96 20.49 -7.67
CA LYS A 144 9.96 21.53 -7.94
C LYS A 144 9.65 22.78 -7.10
N ALA A 145 10.66 23.61 -6.88
CA ALA A 145 10.53 24.84 -6.08
C ALA A 145 9.39 25.76 -6.57
N ASP A 146 9.19 25.88 -7.89
CA ASP A 146 8.13 26.71 -8.45
C ASP A 146 6.73 26.12 -8.18
N GLU A 147 6.58 24.80 -8.29
CA GLU A 147 5.32 24.09 -8.00
C GLU A 147 4.95 24.19 -6.52
N MET A 148 5.96 24.12 -5.63
CA MET A 148 5.79 24.31 -4.19
C MET A 148 5.32 25.72 -3.86
N ARG A 149 5.95 26.74 -4.46
CA ARG A 149 5.56 28.13 -4.24
C ARG A 149 4.12 28.38 -4.68
N ALA A 150 3.76 27.90 -5.87
CA ALA A 150 2.40 27.99 -6.39
C ALA A 150 1.38 27.30 -5.44
N LEU A 151 1.76 26.16 -4.85
CA LEU A 151 0.91 25.46 -3.90
C LEU A 151 0.73 26.26 -2.59
N VAL A 152 1.79 26.84 -2.04
CA VAL A 152 1.72 27.69 -0.84
C VAL A 152 0.84 28.92 -1.09
N GLU A 153 1.00 29.57 -2.25
CA GLU A 153 0.18 30.72 -2.64
C GLU A 153 -1.30 30.32 -2.78
N SER A 154 -1.58 29.16 -3.38
CA SER A 154 -2.92 28.60 -3.48
C SER A 154 -3.55 28.35 -2.11
N TRP A 155 -2.82 27.76 -1.16
CA TRP A 155 -3.32 27.54 0.20
C TRP A 155 -3.58 28.85 0.93
N ALA A 156 -2.64 29.80 0.83
CA ALA A 156 -2.80 31.13 1.41
C ALA A 156 -3.99 31.90 0.80
N TYR A 157 -4.31 31.64 -0.47
CA TYR A 157 -5.51 32.18 -1.11
C TYR A 157 -6.77 31.52 -0.54
N GLU A 158 -6.86 30.18 -0.57
CA GLU A 158 -8.00 29.41 -0.03
C GLU A 158 -8.36 29.80 1.40
N ASP A 159 -7.35 29.96 2.26
CA ASP A 159 -7.57 30.31 3.67
C ASP A 159 -8.20 31.70 3.83
N ARG A 160 -7.86 32.67 2.98
CA ARG A 160 -8.51 34.00 2.99
C ARG A 160 -10.00 33.92 2.66
N PHE A 161 -10.42 33.00 1.79
CA PHE A 161 -11.85 32.82 1.46
C PHE A 161 -12.59 32.15 2.61
N LYS A 162 -12.00 31.14 3.25
CA LYS A 162 -12.58 30.49 4.42
C LYS A 162 -12.82 31.49 5.55
N THR A 163 -11.84 32.35 5.85
CA THR A 163 -11.99 33.37 6.90
C THR A 163 -13.10 34.37 6.58
N ARG A 164 -13.20 34.84 5.32
CA ARG A 164 -14.23 35.81 4.91
C ARG A 164 -15.66 35.25 4.90
N LEU A 165 -15.83 33.96 4.60
CA LEU A 165 -17.13 33.28 4.70
C LEU A 165 -17.61 33.22 6.15
N LEU A 166 -16.69 33.05 7.09
CA LEU A 166 -16.99 33.06 8.53
C LEU A 166 -17.21 34.49 9.06
N ASP A 167 -16.52 35.48 8.49
CA ASP A 167 -16.62 36.90 8.88
C ASP A 167 -17.79 37.67 8.20
N GLY A 168 -18.61 36.99 7.38
CA GLY A 168 -19.88 37.51 6.88
C GLY A 168 -19.81 38.75 5.98
N THR A 169 -18.66 39.06 5.38
CA THR A 169 -18.52 40.25 4.51
C THR A 169 -18.99 39.91 3.09
N PRO A 170 -20.08 40.53 2.57
CA PRO A 170 -20.56 40.24 1.22
C PRO A 170 -19.62 40.83 0.17
N MET A 171 -19.47 40.13 -0.97
CA MET A 171 -18.69 40.61 -2.11
C MET A 171 -19.35 41.84 -2.76
N PRO A 172 -18.56 42.80 -3.29
CA PRO A 172 -19.05 43.81 -4.22
C PRO A 172 -19.42 43.22 -5.59
#